data_AF-A0A354XHC3-F1
#
_entry.id   AF-A0A354XHC3-F1
#
_cell.length_a   1.000
_cell.length_b   1.000
_cell.length_c   1.000
_cell.angle_alpha   90.00
_cell.angle_beta   90.00
_cell.angle_gamma   90.00
#
_symmetry.space_group_name_H-M   'P 1'
#
loop_
_entity.id
_entity.type
_entity.pdbx_description
1 polymer ?
#
loop_
_entity_poly.entity_id
_entity_poly.type
_entity_poly.pdbx_seq_one_letter_code
_entity_poly.pdbx_strand_id
1 'polypeptide(L)'
;IRGVMDGHLHVGVVPAVNLPTSLETRLLYDEPSYLYCSAEHPLFSVPDEALSLAQIASHPAIRPRYPLPDAARQAHEALNLQASASDREGAAFLILTGRFMGFLPEHVAEQWVAAGKMR
;
A
#
# COMPACT_ATOMS: atom_id res chain seq x y z
N ILE A 1 14.37 -7.02 -11.77
CA ILE A 1 14.66 -8.41 -12.21
C ILE A 1 15.58 -8.46 -13.42
N ARG A 2 15.40 -7.63 -14.46
CA ARG A 2 16.23 -7.65 -15.67
C ARG A 2 17.75 -7.63 -15.42
N GLY A 3 18.25 -6.84 -14.47
CA GLY A 3 19.68 -6.85 -14.11
C GLY A 3 20.20 -8.21 -13.62
N VAL A 4 19.37 -9.01 -12.94
CA VAL A 4 19.71 -10.38 -12.53
C VAL A 4 19.63 -11.33 -13.73
N MET A 5 18.58 -11.22 -14.55
CA MET A 5 18.42 -12.04 -15.76
C MET A 5 19.54 -11.83 -16.78
N ASP A 6 20.00 -10.60 -16.95
CA ASP A 6 21.04 -10.21 -17.91
C ASP A 6 22.45 -10.46 -17.34
N GLY A 7 22.59 -10.96 -16.10
CA GLY A 7 23.87 -11.25 -15.47
C GLY A 7 24.64 -10.03 -14.92
N HIS A 8 24.04 -8.84 -14.94
CA HIS A 8 24.64 -7.62 -14.38
C HIS A 8 24.58 -7.55 -12.85
N LEU A 9 23.67 -8.30 -12.23
CA LEU A 9 23.48 -8.39 -10.78
C LEU A 9 23.43 -9.86 -10.36
N HIS A 10 24.02 -10.19 -9.22
CA HIS A 10 23.97 -11.56 -8.67
C HIS A 10 22.63 -11.89 -8.02
N VAL A 11 22.01 -10.92 -7.33
CA VAL A 11 20.79 -11.12 -6.53
C VAL A 11 19.89 -9.89 -6.66
N GLY A 12 18.57 -10.08 -6.56
CA GLY A 12 17.59 -9.00 -6.46
C GLY A 12 16.51 -9.33 -5.43
N VAL A 13 16.06 -8.31 -4.69
CA VAL A 13 14.94 -8.39 -3.75
C VAL A 13 13.75 -7.68 -4.37
N VAL A 14 12.63 -8.38 -4.53
CA VAL A 14 11.45 -7.89 -5.23
C VAL A 14 10.18 -8.44 -4.59
N PRO A 15 9.04 -7.73 -4.73
CA PRO A 15 7.74 -8.31 -4.41
C PRO A 15 7.51 -9.60 -5.20
N ALA A 16 6.87 -10.59 -4.59
CA ALA A 16 6.53 -11.86 -5.22
C ALA A 16 5.35 -11.71 -6.22
N VAL A 17 5.52 -10.88 -7.24
CA VAL A 17 4.54 -10.57 -8.27
C VAL A 17 5.18 -10.78 -9.64
N ASN A 18 4.58 -11.64 -10.47
CA ASN A 18 5.08 -11.95 -11.82
C ASN A 18 6.55 -12.38 -11.84
N LEU A 19 6.97 -13.24 -10.89
CA LEU A 19 8.33 -13.75 -10.81
C LEU A 19 8.65 -14.64 -12.03
N PRO A 20 9.83 -14.49 -12.65
CA PRO A 20 10.24 -15.34 -13.76
C PRO A 20 10.53 -16.76 -13.26
N THR A 21 10.14 -17.75 -14.05
CA THR A 21 10.43 -19.17 -13.77
C THR A 21 11.89 -19.55 -14.03
N SER A 22 12.65 -18.70 -14.72
CA SER A 22 14.06 -18.93 -15.06
C SER A 22 15.05 -18.57 -13.95
N LEU A 23 14.56 -18.06 -12.81
CA LEU A 23 15.39 -17.71 -11.66
C LEU A 23 15.02 -18.55 -10.45
N GLU A 24 16.01 -18.94 -9.65
CA GLU A 24 15.75 -19.45 -8.31
C GLU A 24 15.19 -18.31 -7.45
N THR A 25 14.07 -18.57 -6.78
CA THR A 25 13.42 -17.61 -5.89
C THR A 25 13.29 -18.20 -4.50
N ARG A 26 13.49 -17.35 -3.48
CA ARG A 26 13.36 -17.73 -2.07
C ARG A 26 12.48 -16.70 -1.37
N LEU A 27 11.47 -17.18 -0.65
CA LEU A 27 10.65 -16.33 0.21
C LEU A 27 11.53 -15.80 1.34
N LEU A 28 11.49 -14.48 1.57
CA LEU A 28 12.21 -13.84 2.67
C LEU A 28 11.28 -13.59 3.85
N TYR A 29 10.16 -12.94 3.60
CA TYR A 29 9.15 -12.61 4.61
C TYR A 29 7.84 -12.20 3.92
N ASP A 30 6.76 -12.19 4.71
CA ASP A 30 5.49 -11.57 4.33
C ASP A 30 5.41 -10.14 4.86
N GLU A 31 4.95 -9.21 4.05
CA GLU A 31 4.84 -7.80 4.38
C GLU A 31 3.35 -7.40 4.46
N PRO A 32 2.75 -7.39 5.67
CA PRO A 32 1.35 -7.00 5.80
C PRO A 32 1.18 -5.52 5.44
N SER A 33 0.12 -5.23 4.69
CA SER A 33 -0.29 -3.87 4.36
C SER A 33 -1.72 -3.63 4.81
N TYR A 34 -1.96 -2.45 5.40
CA TYR A 34 -3.24 -2.03 5.92
C TYR A 34 -3.68 -0.72 5.27
N LEU A 35 -4.98 -0.42 5.32
CA LEU A 35 -5.55 0.82 4.82
C LEU A 35 -5.43 1.89 5.90
N TYR A 36 -4.74 2.99 5.60
CA TYR A 36 -4.53 4.09 6.53
C TYR A 36 -5.27 5.35 6.11
N CYS A 37 -5.64 6.17 7.09
CA CYS A 37 -6.07 7.55 6.91
C CYS A 37 -5.31 8.50 7.85
N SER A 38 -5.21 9.77 7.48
CA SER A 38 -4.55 10.80 8.31
C SER A 38 -5.43 11.28 9.46
N ALA A 39 -4.83 11.84 10.51
CA ALA A 39 -5.50 12.56 11.60
C ALA A 39 -6.50 13.63 11.13
N GLU A 40 -6.25 14.22 9.97
CA GLU A 40 -7.10 15.25 9.35
C GLU A 40 -8.25 14.66 8.51
N HIS A 41 -8.30 13.33 8.33
CA HIS A 41 -9.33 12.68 7.52
C HIS A 41 -10.65 12.52 8.32
N PRO A 42 -11.83 12.70 7.70
CA PRO A 42 -13.11 12.63 8.43
C PRO A 42 -13.39 11.31 9.14
N LEU A 43 -12.80 10.20 8.65
CA LEU A 43 -12.96 8.88 9.26
C LEU A 43 -12.01 8.63 10.45
N PHE A 44 -11.06 9.54 10.72
CA PHE A 44 -10.02 9.33 11.72
C PHE A 44 -10.55 9.19 13.16
N SER A 45 -11.70 9.78 13.47
CA SER A 45 -12.31 9.68 14.80
C SER A 45 -13.48 8.67 14.86
N VAL A 46 -13.80 8.01 13.74
CA VAL A 46 -14.93 7.05 13.68
C VAL A 46 -14.46 5.69 14.20
N PRO A 47 -15.07 5.09 15.24
CA PRO A 47 -14.68 3.76 15.72
C PRO A 47 -14.76 2.70 14.62
N ASP A 48 -13.87 1.70 14.66
CA ASP A 48 -13.79 0.67 13.62
C ASP A 48 -15.10 -0.14 13.50
N GLU A 49 -15.79 -0.38 14.62
CA GLU A 49 -17.06 -1.09 14.65
C GLU A 49 -18.21 -0.30 14.00
N ALA A 50 -18.04 1.01 13.86
CA ALA A 50 -18.99 1.90 13.19
C ALA A 50 -18.64 2.12 11.70
N LEU A 51 -17.47 1.69 11.24
CA LEU A 51 -17.06 1.82 9.85
C LEU A 51 -17.66 0.69 9.00
N SER A 52 -18.31 1.08 7.91
CA SER A 52 -18.73 0.14 6.87
C SER A 52 -17.81 0.23 5.65
N LEU A 53 -17.64 -0.89 4.93
CA LEU A 53 -16.89 -0.90 3.67
C LEU A 53 -17.45 0.09 2.64
N ALA A 54 -18.78 0.28 2.61
CA ALA A 54 -19.41 1.26 1.71
C ALA A 54 -19.03 2.70 2.07
N GLN A 55 -18.96 3.03 3.36
CA GLN A 55 -18.50 4.33 3.82
C GLN A 55 -17.03 4.54 3.46
N ILE A 56 -16.16 3.57 3.73
CA ILE A 56 -14.75 3.62 3.34
C ILE A 56 -14.63 3.83 1.82
N ALA A 57 -15.32 3.01 1.02
CA ALA A 57 -15.28 3.08 -0.43
C ALA A 57 -15.81 4.40 -1.00
N SER A 58 -16.58 5.20 -0.25
CA SER A 58 -17.06 6.51 -0.70
C SER A 58 -15.98 7.60 -0.67
N HIS A 59 -14.96 7.45 0.17
CA HIS A 59 -13.90 8.45 0.33
C HIS A 59 -12.78 8.28 -0.72
N PRO A 60 -12.13 9.39 -1.15
CA PRO A 60 -11.04 9.31 -2.12
C PRO A 60 -9.88 8.43 -1.66
N ALA A 61 -9.39 7.58 -2.54
CA ALA A 61 -8.29 6.67 -2.27
C ALA A 61 -7.17 6.74 -3.32
N ILE A 62 -6.01 6.20 -2.96
CA ILE A 62 -4.80 6.21 -3.78
C ILE A 62 -4.69 4.91 -4.58
N ARG A 63 -4.45 5.04 -5.89
CA ARG A 63 -4.12 3.95 -6.80
C ARG A 63 -2.59 3.73 -6.84
N PRO A 64 -2.10 2.53 -6.55
CA PRO A 64 -0.69 2.19 -6.74
C PRO A 64 -0.36 2.05 -8.23
N ARG A 65 0.79 2.58 -8.66
CA ARG A 65 1.33 2.41 -10.03
C ARG A 65 2.44 1.36 -10.13
N TYR A 66 2.60 0.55 -9.09
CA TYR A 66 3.55 -0.55 -9.03
C TYR A 66 2.82 -1.90 -9.02
N PRO A 67 3.49 -3.00 -9.41
CA PRO A 67 2.89 -4.33 -9.44
C PRO A 67 2.39 -4.78 -8.06
N LEU A 68 1.21 -5.39 -8.04
CA LEU A 68 0.59 -5.95 -6.85
C LEU A 68 0.11 -7.39 -7.09
N PRO A 69 0.13 -8.25 -6.05
CA PRO A 69 -0.60 -9.51 -6.05
C PRO A 69 -2.10 -9.28 -6.29
N ASP A 70 -2.80 -10.29 -6.82
CA ASP A 70 -4.21 -10.14 -7.20
C ASP A 70 -5.12 -9.76 -6.01
N ALA A 71 -4.90 -10.35 -4.83
CA ALA A 71 -5.66 -10.01 -3.62
C ALA A 71 -5.49 -8.53 -3.23
N ALA A 72 -4.26 -8.00 -3.31
CA ALA A 72 -4.00 -6.59 -3.02
C ALA A 72 -4.62 -5.67 -4.09
N ARG A 73 -4.62 -6.10 -5.37
CA ARG A 73 -5.29 -5.35 -6.44
C ARG A 73 -6.80 -5.24 -6.19
N GLN A 74 -7.45 -6.35 -5.85
CA GLN A 74 -8.87 -6.39 -5.51
C GLN A 74 -9.21 -5.47 -4.33
N ALA A 75 -8.38 -5.46 -3.29
CA ALA A 75 -8.56 -4.57 -2.14
C ALA A 75 -8.53 -3.08 -2.53
N HIS A 76 -7.69 -2.69 -3.49
CA HIS A 76 -7.67 -1.32 -4.02
C HIS A 76 -8.86 -1.02 -4.94
N GLU A 77 -9.26 -1.97 -5.79
CA GLU A 77 -10.39 -1.82 -6.71
C GLU A 77 -11.73 -1.64 -5.99
N ALA A 78 -11.82 -2.09 -4.73
CA ALA A 78 -12.97 -1.85 -3.86
C ALA A 78 -13.09 -0.39 -3.37
N LEU A 79 -12.10 0.47 -3.62
CA LEU A 79 -12.06 1.86 -3.16
C LEU A 79 -12.35 2.86 -4.29
N ASN A 80 -12.73 4.10 -3.93
CA ASN A 80 -12.89 5.22 -4.86
C ASN A 80 -11.53 5.84 -5.23
N LEU A 81 -10.82 5.19 -6.15
CA LEU A 81 -9.45 5.53 -6.56
C LEU A 81 -9.36 6.83 -7.39
N GLN A 82 -9.03 7.96 -6.74
CA GLN A 82 -8.98 9.30 -7.34
C GLN A 82 -7.58 9.95 -7.40
N ALA A 83 -6.58 9.35 -6.75
CA ALA A 83 -5.18 9.76 -6.87
C ALA A 83 -4.30 8.57 -7.26
N SER A 84 -3.03 8.80 -7.58
CA SER A 84 -2.09 7.71 -7.81
C SER A 84 -0.68 8.00 -7.32
N ALA A 85 0.01 6.98 -6.84
CA ALA A 85 1.38 7.04 -6.33
C ALA A 85 2.26 5.97 -7.00
N SER A 86 3.52 6.31 -7.26
CA SER A 86 4.52 5.41 -7.87
C SER A 86 5.23 4.52 -6.85
N ASP A 87 5.13 4.86 -5.57
CA ASP A 87 5.91 4.32 -4.48
C ASP A 87 5.17 4.55 -3.15
N ARG A 88 5.73 4.01 -2.07
CA ARG A 88 5.11 4.02 -0.73
C ARG A 88 5.20 5.40 -0.10
N GLU A 89 6.27 6.13 -0.37
CA GLU A 89 6.54 7.48 0.11
C GLU A 89 5.52 8.48 -0.45
N GLY A 90 5.23 8.39 -1.75
CA GLY A 90 4.18 9.17 -2.40
C GLY A 90 2.79 8.83 -1.90
N ALA A 91 2.52 7.54 -1.59
CA ALA A 91 1.26 7.15 -0.97
C ALA A 91 1.14 7.73 0.44
N ALA A 92 2.17 7.62 1.28
CA ALA A 92 2.21 8.19 2.62
C ALA A 92 2.02 9.71 2.59
N PHE A 93 2.70 10.41 1.68
CA PHE A 93 2.53 11.85 1.49
C PHE A 93 1.08 12.23 1.19
N LEU A 94 0.43 11.53 0.25
CA LEU A 94 -0.97 11.78 -0.10
C LEU A 94 -1.93 11.49 1.07
N ILE A 95 -1.69 10.43 1.85
CA ILE A 95 -2.48 10.12 3.05
C ILE A 95 -2.38 11.28 4.05
N LEU A 96 -1.17 11.76 4.32
CA LEU A 96 -0.91 12.85 5.30
C LEU A 96 -1.58 14.17 4.93
N THR A 97 -1.97 14.38 3.66
CA THR A 97 -2.77 15.56 3.29
C THR A 97 -4.17 15.57 3.91
N GLY A 98 -4.64 14.47 4.49
CA GLY A 98 -5.99 14.34 5.04
C GLY A 98 -7.07 14.12 3.98
N ARG A 99 -6.71 14.14 2.68
CA ARG A 99 -7.68 14.07 1.58
C ARG A 99 -7.87 12.67 1.00
N PHE A 100 -6.90 11.80 1.18
CA PHE A 100 -6.92 10.45 0.60
C PHE A 100 -6.66 9.39 1.65
N MET A 101 -7.23 8.21 1.45
CA MET A 101 -6.83 6.98 2.13
C MET A 101 -5.93 6.15 1.21
N GLY A 102 -5.12 5.27 1.79
CA GLY A 102 -4.27 4.39 1.00
C GLY A 102 -3.64 3.25 1.79
N PHE A 103 -3.25 2.20 1.08
CA PHE A 103 -2.57 1.07 1.68
C PHE A 103 -1.08 1.35 1.87
N LEU A 104 -0.54 1.03 3.05
CA LEU A 104 0.89 1.05 3.36
C LEU A 104 1.29 -0.23 4.09
N PRO A 105 2.56 -0.66 3.97
CA PRO A 105 3.10 -1.66 4.88
C PRO A 105 3.06 -1.16 6.32
N GLU A 106 2.78 -2.07 7.26
CA GLU A 106 2.69 -1.76 8.69
C GLU A 106 3.92 -1.02 9.21
N HIS A 107 5.12 -1.55 8.96
CA HIS A 107 6.39 -0.95 9.41
C HIS A 107 6.70 0.41 8.76
N VAL A 108 6.13 0.71 7.58
CA VAL A 108 6.27 2.02 6.94
C VAL A 108 5.37 3.04 7.64
N ALA A 109 4.14 2.63 7.96
CA ALA A 109 3.14 3.48 8.60
C ALA A 109 3.42 3.73 10.10
N GLU A 110 4.13 2.81 10.75
CA GLU A 110 4.36 2.76 12.20
C GLU A 110 4.75 4.12 12.80
N GLN A 111 5.69 4.84 12.17
CA GLN A 111 6.14 6.15 12.66
C GLN A 111 5.02 7.20 12.72
N TRP A 112 4.06 7.17 11.81
CA TRP A 112 2.93 8.11 11.79
C TRP A 112 1.82 7.64 12.70
N VAL A 113 1.61 6.33 12.83
CA VAL A 113 0.68 5.76 13.81
C VAL A 113 1.12 6.08 15.23
N ALA A 114 2.39 5.84 15.55
CA ALA A 114 2.98 6.17 16.86
C ALA A 114 2.92 7.67 17.18
N ALA A 115 2.99 8.53 16.16
CA ALA A 115 2.85 9.98 16.28
C ALA A 115 1.38 10.47 16.28
N GLY A 116 0.39 9.58 16.19
CA GLY A 116 -1.02 9.93 16.12
C GLY A 116 -1.43 10.67 14.83
N LYS A 117 -0.62 10.57 13.77
CA LYS A 117 -0.85 11.21 12.47
C LYS A 117 -1.56 10.31 11.47
N MET A 118 -1.54 9.00 11.69
CA MET A 118 -2.27 8.00 10.92
C MET A 118 -2.93 6.99 11.85
N ARG A 119 -3.95 6.30 11.33
CA ARG A 119 -4.52 5.08 11.90
C ARG A 119 -4.94 4.15 10.78
#